data_AF-A0A430KYK0-F1
#
_entry.id   AF-A0A430KYK0-F1
#
_cell.length_a   1.000
_cell.length_b   1.000
_cell.length_c   1.000
_cell.angle_alpha   90.00
_cell.angle_beta   90.00
_cell.angle_gamma   90.00
#
_symmetry.space_group_name_H-M   'P 1'
#
loop_
_entity.id
_entity.type
_entity.pdbx_description
1 polymer ?
#
loop_
_entity_poly.entity_id
_entity_poly.type
_entity_poly.pdbx_seq_one_letter_code
_entity_poly.pdbx_strand_id
1 'polypeptide(L)'
;MAASSSDSFKDLFEPTKVASLISADDAPQFLQDHGFFYQEIPEIGKLVTDLYSTNRAKGKEATLDHFKPTLRADPRLRRILDCYPETGRLQSPWGIVPKAYYSWNNPRPEVDSAVIAYMLGPQSQCSCKDGSHRRKFRVEKVDEDGTRHLPDEYLEEYLERSITMMEGGVLLVHPVLGHRTETGRSIILDAWTTQAARDQLSVKNPTKHSASIEK
;
A
#
# COMPACT_ATOMS: atom_id res chain seq x y z
N MET A 1 26.34 -15.06 39.07
CA MET A 1 26.45 -14.52 37.70
C MET A 1 25.39 -15.21 36.86
N ALA A 2 24.29 -14.53 36.56
CA ALA A 2 23.25 -15.04 35.68
C ALA A 2 23.41 -14.32 34.33
N ALA A 3 23.75 -15.08 33.29
CA ALA A 3 23.71 -14.60 31.92
C ALA A 3 22.23 -14.35 31.59
N SER A 4 21.84 -13.07 31.56
CA SER A 4 20.58 -12.64 31.00
C SER A 4 20.66 -12.83 29.50
N SER A 5 20.14 -13.96 29.01
CA SER A 5 19.83 -14.19 27.61
C SER A 5 18.70 -13.24 27.19
N SER A 6 19.04 -11.98 26.93
CA SER A 6 18.19 -11.12 26.12
C SER A 6 18.34 -11.59 24.69
N ASP A 7 17.53 -12.58 24.31
CA ASP A 7 17.27 -12.84 22.90
C ASP A 7 16.87 -11.51 22.27
N SER A 8 17.78 -10.97 21.48
CA SER A 8 17.54 -9.78 20.67
C SER A 8 16.41 -10.12 19.72
N PHE A 9 15.18 -9.71 20.04
CA PHE A 9 14.13 -9.62 19.02
C PHE A 9 14.67 -8.72 17.93
N LYS A 10 15.18 -9.34 16.85
CA LYS A 10 15.63 -8.61 15.67
C LYS A 10 14.42 -7.84 15.16
N ASP A 11 14.54 -6.52 15.09
CA ASP A 11 13.47 -5.67 14.59
C ASP A 11 13.13 -6.12 13.17
N LEU A 12 11.89 -6.57 12.96
CA LEU A 12 11.41 -7.05 11.66
C LEU A 12 11.23 -5.88 10.67
N PHE A 13 11.24 -4.65 11.19
CA PHE A 13 11.00 -3.41 10.46
C PHE A 13 12.28 -2.58 10.42
N GLU A 14 13.08 -2.76 9.36
CA GLU A 14 14.20 -1.86 9.11
C GLU A 14 13.68 -0.59 8.41
N PRO A 15 14.36 0.58 8.52
CA PRO A 15 13.84 1.83 7.95
C PRO A 15 13.47 1.76 6.46
N THR A 16 14.21 0.98 5.66
CA THR A 16 14.05 0.92 4.20
C THR A 16 13.52 -0.43 3.70
N LYS A 17 13.35 -1.43 4.57
CA LYS A 17 12.88 -2.77 4.18
C LYS A 17 12.32 -3.59 5.34
N VAL A 18 11.51 -4.59 5.00
CA VAL A 18 11.27 -5.73 5.89
C VAL A 18 12.55 -6.55 6.04
N ALA A 19 12.86 -6.94 7.28
CA ALA A 19 14.09 -7.63 7.64
C ALA A 19 14.36 -8.85 6.75
N SER A 20 15.64 -9.06 6.40
CA SER A 20 16.06 -10.15 5.51
C SER A 20 15.84 -11.56 6.07
N LEU A 21 15.55 -11.67 7.37
CA LEU A 21 15.19 -12.94 8.00
C LEU A 21 13.80 -13.44 7.57
N ILE A 22 12.92 -12.54 7.10
CA ILE A 22 11.63 -12.92 6.51
C ILE A 22 11.91 -13.50 5.14
N SER A 23 11.73 -14.81 5.00
CA SER A 23 11.99 -15.52 3.76
C SER A 23 10.93 -15.21 2.69
N ALA A 24 11.17 -15.65 1.46
CA ALA A 24 10.18 -15.54 0.39
C ALA A 24 8.88 -16.27 0.72
N ASP A 25 8.98 -17.43 1.36
CA ASP A 25 7.80 -18.26 1.68
C ASP A 25 7.04 -17.72 2.91
N ASP A 26 7.72 -16.98 3.80
CA ASP A 26 7.09 -16.33 4.97
C ASP A 26 6.49 -14.95 4.64
N ALA A 27 6.92 -14.31 3.55
CA ALA A 27 6.53 -12.96 3.19
C ALA A 27 5.00 -12.76 3.02
N PRO A 28 4.23 -13.69 2.42
CA PRO A 28 2.77 -13.59 2.40
C PRO A 28 2.15 -13.59 3.79
N GLN A 29 2.62 -14.45 4.70
CA GLN A 29 2.13 -14.49 6.07
C GLN A 29 2.49 -13.20 6.83
N PHE A 30 3.71 -12.69 6.65
CA PHE A 30 4.11 -11.41 7.21
C PHE A 30 3.16 -10.28 6.80
N LEU A 31 2.80 -10.20 5.52
CA LEU A 31 1.83 -9.21 5.04
C LEU A 31 0.45 -9.39 5.69
N GLN A 32 -0.02 -10.62 5.90
CA GLN A 32 -1.28 -10.88 6.59
C GLN A 32 -1.23 -10.50 8.08
N ASP A 33 -0.09 -10.74 8.72
CA ASP A 33 0.11 -10.49 10.14
C ASP A 33 0.26 -9.00 10.44
N HIS A 34 0.90 -8.23 9.57
CA HIS A 34 1.20 -6.81 9.82
C HIS A 34 0.34 -5.84 9.01
N GLY A 35 -0.23 -6.32 7.89
CA GLY A 35 -1.05 -5.53 6.97
C GLY A 35 -0.24 -4.70 5.98
N PHE A 36 1.10 -4.77 6.00
CA PHE A 36 1.95 -4.13 5.00
C PHE A 36 3.27 -4.87 4.79
N PHE A 37 3.90 -4.62 3.64
CA PHE A 37 5.24 -5.10 3.29
C PHE A 37 5.94 -4.03 2.45
N TYR A 38 7.24 -3.82 2.64
CA TYR A 38 7.97 -2.79 1.91
C TYR A 38 9.43 -3.16 1.67
N GLN A 39 9.96 -2.62 0.58
CA GLN A 39 11.33 -2.82 0.15
C GLN A 39 11.79 -1.63 -0.69
N GLU A 40 12.92 -1.04 -0.31
CA GLU A 40 13.64 -0.08 -1.14
C GLU A 40 14.18 -0.79 -2.38
N ILE A 41 13.86 -0.23 -3.55
CA ILE A 41 14.25 -0.74 -4.86
C ILE A 41 14.56 0.46 -5.75
N PRO A 42 15.84 0.83 -5.90
CA PRO A 42 16.26 2.04 -6.63
C PRO A 42 15.72 2.10 -8.06
N GLU A 43 15.57 0.96 -8.73
CA GLU A 43 14.99 0.86 -10.06
C GLU A 43 13.54 1.36 -10.10
N ILE A 44 12.74 1.07 -9.08
CA ILE A 44 11.37 1.61 -8.98
C ILE A 44 11.40 3.14 -8.84
N GLY A 45 12.29 3.68 -8.02
CA GLY A 45 12.41 5.12 -7.86
C GLY A 45 12.82 5.86 -9.14
N LYS A 46 13.68 5.24 -9.96
CA LYS A 46 14.01 5.74 -11.31
C LYS A 46 12.77 5.76 -12.21
N LEU A 47 12.03 4.64 -12.28
CA LEU A 47 10.80 4.54 -13.09
C LEU A 47 9.75 5.57 -12.68
N VAL A 48 9.51 5.75 -11.38
CA VAL A 48 8.59 6.78 -10.86
C VAL A 48 9.10 8.17 -11.26
N THR A 49 10.40 8.44 -11.08
CA THR A 49 10.99 9.74 -11.45
C THR A 49 10.81 10.06 -12.93
N ASP A 50 11.03 9.09 -13.80
CA ASP A 50 10.87 9.23 -15.25
C ASP A 50 9.42 9.50 -15.64
N LEU A 51 8.46 8.78 -15.03
CA LEU A 51 7.03 8.99 -15.29
C LEU A 51 6.57 10.39 -14.87
N TYR A 52 7.05 10.90 -13.73
CA TYR A 52 6.72 12.26 -13.29
C TYR A 52 7.42 13.33 -14.15
N SER A 53 8.72 13.17 -14.45
CA SER A 53 9.49 14.16 -15.22
C SER A 53 8.99 14.32 -16.65
N THR A 54 8.41 13.26 -17.20
CA THR A 54 7.81 13.24 -18.55
C THR A 54 6.29 13.46 -18.56
N ASN A 55 5.68 13.82 -17.41
CA ASN A 55 4.23 14.02 -17.26
C ASN A 55 3.36 12.80 -17.66
N ARG A 56 3.92 11.59 -17.58
CA ARG A 56 3.26 10.31 -17.88
C ARG A 56 2.74 9.58 -16.64
N ALA A 57 2.94 10.11 -15.44
CA ALA A 57 2.42 9.52 -14.20
C ALA A 57 0.89 9.35 -14.18
N LYS A 58 0.15 10.16 -14.94
CA LYS A 58 -1.31 10.05 -15.16
C LYS A 58 -1.69 9.26 -16.43
N GLY A 59 -0.70 8.89 -17.23
CA GLY A 59 -0.88 8.27 -18.54
C GLY A 59 -1.04 6.76 -18.46
N LYS A 60 -1.34 6.11 -19.59
CA LYS A 60 -1.53 4.64 -19.68
C LYS A 60 -0.21 3.86 -19.51
N GLU A 61 0.91 4.57 -19.43
CA GLU A 61 2.26 4.03 -19.27
C GLU A 61 2.58 3.74 -17.80
N ALA A 62 1.96 4.46 -16.87
CA ALA A 62 2.15 4.30 -15.43
C ALA A 62 1.36 3.10 -14.86
N THR A 63 1.32 1.99 -15.61
CA THR A 63 0.58 0.78 -15.25
C THR A 63 1.46 -0.19 -14.47
N LEU A 64 0.83 -1.15 -13.80
CA LEU A 64 1.55 -2.20 -13.09
C LEU A 64 2.47 -3.02 -13.99
N ASP A 65 2.12 -3.23 -15.26
CA ASP A 65 2.97 -3.95 -16.21
C ASP A 65 4.35 -3.28 -16.39
N HIS A 66 4.42 -1.97 -16.22
CA HIS A 66 5.67 -1.21 -16.24
C HIS A 66 6.61 -1.56 -15.07
N PHE A 67 6.04 -1.88 -13.90
CA PHE A 67 6.79 -2.18 -12.68
C PHE A 67 6.96 -3.68 -12.40
N LYS A 68 6.11 -4.54 -12.99
CA LYS A 68 6.09 -6.00 -12.78
C LYS A 68 7.46 -6.67 -12.91
N PRO A 69 8.28 -6.38 -13.94
CA PRO A 69 9.59 -7.02 -14.07
C PRO A 69 10.48 -6.79 -12.84
N THR A 70 10.51 -5.55 -12.35
CA THR A 70 11.29 -5.16 -11.17
C THR A 70 10.72 -5.76 -9.89
N LEU A 71 9.39 -5.71 -9.71
CA LEU A 71 8.73 -6.28 -8.53
C LEU A 71 8.94 -7.79 -8.43
N ARG A 72 8.91 -8.51 -9.56
CA ARG A 72 9.08 -9.98 -9.59
C ARG A 72 10.53 -10.44 -9.48
N ALA A 73 11.50 -9.53 -9.56
CA ALA A 73 12.91 -9.85 -9.35
C ALA A 73 13.21 -10.13 -7.86
N ASP A 74 12.49 -9.49 -6.92
CA ASP A 74 12.56 -9.84 -5.49
C ASP A 74 11.68 -11.08 -5.23
N PRO A 75 12.24 -12.18 -4.68
CA PRO A 75 11.49 -13.40 -4.43
C PRO A 75 10.33 -13.25 -3.42
N ARG A 76 10.46 -12.38 -2.42
CA ARG A 76 9.43 -12.12 -1.39
C ARG A 76 8.27 -11.36 -1.99
N LEU A 77 8.57 -10.30 -2.75
CA LEU A 77 7.54 -9.57 -3.49
C LEU A 77 6.83 -10.52 -4.45
N ARG A 78 7.56 -11.25 -5.30
CA ARG A 78 6.97 -12.23 -6.22
C ARG A 78 6.00 -13.18 -5.50
N ARG A 79 6.41 -13.77 -4.37
CA ARG A 79 5.56 -14.66 -3.58
C ARG A 79 4.29 -13.99 -3.07
N ILE A 80 4.40 -12.77 -2.55
CA ILE A 80 3.22 -11.98 -2.18
C ILE A 80 2.33 -11.77 -3.40
N LEU A 81 2.87 -11.27 -4.52
CA LEU A 81 2.10 -10.95 -5.72
C LEU A 81 1.44 -12.20 -6.35
N ASP A 82 2.01 -13.39 -6.17
CA ASP A 82 1.41 -14.63 -6.66
C ASP A 82 0.14 -15.02 -5.88
N CYS A 83 -0.01 -14.60 -4.62
CA CYS A 83 -1.26 -14.75 -3.83
C CYS A 83 -2.41 -13.84 -4.31
N TYR A 84 -2.08 -12.97 -5.25
CA TYR A 84 -2.80 -11.78 -5.62
C TYR A 84 -2.78 -11.75 -7.16
N PRO A 85 -3.50 -12.62 -7.89
CA PRO A 85 -3.27 -12.78 -9.32
C PRO A 85 -3.98 -11.74 -10.20
N GLU A 86 -5.04 -11.10 -9.72
CA GLU A 86 -5.86 -10.20 -10.55
C GLU A 86 -5.59 -8.73 -10.27
N THR A 87 -5.17 -7.98 -11.29
CA THR A 87 -4.88 -6.55 -11.13
C THR A 87 -6.17 -5.72 -11.15
N GLY A 88 -6.33 -4.76 -10.24
CA GLY A 88 -7.46 -3.83 -10.29
C GLY A 88 -7.26 -2.73 -11.34
N ARG A 89 -8.12 -1.70 -11.30
CA ARG A 89 -8.11 -0.53 -12.21
C ARG A 89 -7.75 0.78 -11.52
N LEU A 90 -7.30 0.76 -10.27
CA LEU A 90 -6.77 1.96 -9.62
C LEU A 90 -5.36 2.23 -10.13
N GLN A 91 -5.21 3.35 -10.82
CA GLN A 91 -3.94 3.91 -11.18
C GLN A 91 -4.04 5.41 -10.97
N SER A 92 -3.33 5.92 -9.97
CA SER A 92 -3.32 7.36 -9.71
C SER A 92 -1.96 7.80 -9.18
N PRO A 93 -1.44 8.95 -9.64
CA PRO A 93 -0.45 9.66 -8.85
C PRO A 93 -1.02 9.93 -7.46
N TRP A 94 -0.19 9.76 -6.45
CA TRP A 94 -0.56 9.96 -5.07
C TRP A 94 0.59 10.63 -4.31
N GLY A 95 0.23 11.43 -3.32
CA GLY A 95 1.17 12.25 -2.57
C GLY A 95 0.72 12.45 -1.14
N ILE A 96 1.12 13.59 -0.59
CA ILE A 96 0.91 13.92 0.82
C ILE A 96 -0.58 14.21 1.05
N VAL A 97 -1.19 13.47 1.98
CA VAL A 97 -2.51 13.79 2.56
C VAL A 97 -2.25 14.41 3.92
N PRO A 98 -2.42 15.74 4.09
CA PRO A 98 -1.98 16.42 5.30
C PRO A 98 -2.73 15.93 6.55
N LYS A 99 -1.96 15.64 7.60
CA LYS A 99 -2.42 15.53 9.01
C LYS A 99 -3.39 14.39 9.33
N ALA A 100 -3.62 13.44 8.42
CA ALA A 100 -4.48 12.29 8.70
C ALA A 100 -3.79 10.98 8.32
N TYR A 101 -3.90 9.99 9.20
CA TYR A 101 -3.85 8.60 8.77
C TYR A 101 -5.09 8.31 7.94
N TYR A 102 -4.93 7.52 6.89
CA TYR A 102 -6.03 7.14 6.04
C TYR A 102 -5.98 5.65 5.70
N SER A 103 -7.12 5.15 5.21
CA SER A 103 -7.26 3.81 4.67
C SER A 103 -8.09 3.87 3.40
N TRP A 104 -7.90 2.91 2.51
CA TRP A 104 -8.67 2.80 1.27
C TRP A 104 -10.04 2.17 1.50
N ASN A 105 -10.20 1.41 2.58
CA ASN A 105 -11.48 0.77 2.90
C ASN A 105 -11.70 0.59 4.40
N ASN A 106 -12.92 0.20 4.75
CA ASN A 106 -13.29 -0.22 6.09
C ASN A 106 -13.04 -1.73 6.28
N PRO A 107 -12.86 -2.18 7.54
CA PRO A 107 -12.81 -3.61 7.88
C PRO A 107 -14.10 -4.32 7.44
N ARG A 108 -13.99 -5.65 7.28
CA ARG A 108 -15.00 -6.63 6.82
C ARG A 108 -16.48 -6.24 7.01
N PRO A 109 -17.37 -6.69 6.10
CA PRO A 109 -17.23 -7.93 5.30
C PRO A 109 -16.42 -7.87 3.99
N GLU A 110 -15.89 -6.73 3.55
CA GLU A 110 -15.56 -6.57 2.11
C GLU A 110 -14.07 -6.61 1.69
N VAL A 111 -13.07 -6.77 2.57
CA VAL A 111 -11.66 -6.69 2.09
C VAL A 111 -10.65 -7.53 2.88
N ASP A 112 -10.49 -8.80 2.49
CA ASP A 112 -9.31 -9.60 2.88
C ASP A 112 -8.49 -10.03 1.66
N SER A 113 -9.05 -9.82 0.46
CA SER A 113 -8.50 -10.36 -0.77
C SER A 113 -7.93 -9.26 -1.66
N ALA A 114 -7.36 -8.21 -1.08
CA ALA A 114 -6.78 -7.10 -1.82
C ALA A 114 -5.50 -6.58 -1.17
N VAL A 115 -4.60 -6.08 -2.00
CA VAL A 115 -3.45 -5.30 -1.58
C VAL A 115 -3.36 -4.07 -2.48
N ILE A 116 -2.74 -3.01 -2.00
CA ILE A 116 -2.54 -1.76 -2.73
C ILE A 116 -1.05 -1.52 -2.80
N ALA A 117 -0.55 -1.34 -4.01
CA ALA A 117 0.88 -1.20 -4.27
C ALA A 117 1.21 0.27 -4.55
N TYR A 118 2.01 0.85 -3.67
CA TYR A 118 2.62 2.16 -3.83
C TYR A 118 3.98 2.00 -4.47
N MET A 119 4.13 2.49 -5.71
CA MET A 119 5.44 2.69 -6.31
C MET A 119 5.99 4.03 -5.83
N LEU A 120 6.92 3.98 -4.90
CA LEU A 120 7.46 5.14 -4.20
C LEU A 120 8.64 5.74 -4.98
N GLY A 121 8.61 7.05 -5.19
CA GLY A 121 9.74 7.80 -5.70
C GLY A 121 10.83 7.98 -4.64
N PRO A 122 12.01 8.50 -5.04
CA PRO A 122 13.08 8.84 -4.09
C PRO A 122 12.62 9.81 -3.00
N GLN A 123 13.24 9.70 -1.83
CA GLN A 123 12.98 10.53 -0.64
C GLN A 123 11.53 10.45 -0.12
N SER A 124 10.85 9.33 -0.38
CA SER A 124 9.50 9.11 0.15
C SER A 124 9.57 8.67 1.60
N GLN A 125 8.71 9.26 2.43
CA GLN A 125 8.49 8.84 3.81
C GLN A 125 7.03 8.47 3.97
N CYS A 126 6.80 7.34 4.62
CA CYS A 126 5.48 6.81 4.93
C CYS A 126 5.47 6.32 6.38
N SER A 127 4.29 6.24 6.98
CA SER A 127 4.09 5.49 8.22
C SER A 127 2.85 4.62 8.14
N CYS A 128 2.92 3.48 8.82
CA CYS A 128 1.83 2.51 8.92
C CYS A 128 1.54 2.23 10.41
N LYS A 129 0.27 2.10 10.76
CA LYS A 129 -0.19 1.60 12.07
C LYS A 129 -0.26 0.08 12.01
N ASP A 130 0.77 -0.59 12.51
CA ASP A 130 0.95 -2.05 12.43
C ASP A 130 -0.25 -2.80 13.01
N GLY A 131 -0.81 -3.74 12.23
CA GLY A 131 -1.97 -4.53 12.63
C GLY A 131 -3.33 -3.81 12.56
N SER A 132 -3.35 -2.51 12.24
CA SER A 132 -4.60 -1.73 12.18
C SER A 132 -5.57 -2.18 11.09
N HIS A 133 -5.14 -3.00 10.13
CA HIS A 133 -6.03 -3.63 9.16
C HIS A 133 -7.06 -4.57 9.81
N ARG A 134 -6.81 -5.03 11.05
CA ARG A 134 -7.74 -5.84 11.86
C ARG A 134 -8.65 -5.03 12.79
N ARG A 135 -8.61 -3.70 12.71
CA ARG A 135 -9.48 -2.80 13.49
C ARG A 135 -10.96 -3.16 13.31
N LYS A 136 -11.77 -2.86 14.32
CA LYS A 136 -13.23 -3.15 14.31
C LYS A 136 -14.09 -1.92 14.03
N PHE A 137 -13.56 -0.72 14.22
CA PHE A 137 -14.30 0.52 13.96
C PHE A 137 -14.32 0.83 12.47
N ARG A 138 -15.33 1.60 12.05
CA ARG A 138 -15.53 2.04 10.67
C ARG A 138 -15.56 3.56 10.61
N VAL A 139 -15.15 4.10 9.48
CA VAL A 139 -15.31 5.53 9.16
C VAL A 139 -16.33 5.61 8.03
N GLU A 140 -17.48 6.24 8.27
CA GLU A 140 -18.58 6.26 7.32
C GLU A 140 -18.29 7.15 6.10
N LYS A 141 -17.73 8.33 6.35
CA LYS A 141 -17.41 9.32 5.30
C LYS A 141 -16.15 8.90 4.53
N VAL A 142 -16.23 9.03 3.20
CA VAL A 142 -15.08 9.02 2.29
C VAL A 142 -14.74 10.49 2.01
N ASP A 143 -13.47 10.85 2.08
CA ASP A 143 -13.01 12.21 1.82
C ASP A 143 -12.89 12.49 0.31
N GLU A 144 -12.60 13.74 -0.06
CA GLU A 144 -12.50 14.18 -1.47
C GLU A 144 -11.37 13.46 -2.22
N ASP A 145 -10.34 13.00 -1.50
CA ASP A 145 -9.23 12.22 -2.04
C ASP A 145 -9.58 10.74 -2.29
N GLY A 146 -10.81 10.31 -1.93
CA GLY A 146 -11.29 8.94 -2.11
C GLY A 146 -10.90 7.98 -0.99
N THR A 147 -10.20 8.43 0.05
CA THR A 147 -9.81 7.63 1.22
C THR A 147 -10.70 7.88 2.42
N ARG A 148 -10.52 7.08 3.47
CA ARG A 148 -11.17 7.23 4.76
C ARG A 148 -10.15 7.73 5.78
N HIS A 149 -10.26 8.99 6.17
CA HIS A 149 -9.41 9.60 7.20
C HIS A 149 -9.76 9.01 8.56
N LEU A 150 -8.76 8.42 9.22
CA LEU A 150 -8.90 7.71 10.48
C LEU A 150 -8.61 8.68 11.63
N PRO A 151 -9.51 8.81 12.62
CA PRO A 151 -9.25 9.60 13.82
C PRO A 151 -8.04 9.08 14.59
N ASP A 152 -7.13 9.98 14.99
CA ASP A 152 -5.90 9.60 15.70
C ASP A 152 -6.20 8.88 17.02
N GLU A 153 -7.27 9.28 17.73
CA GLU A 153 -7.69 8.63 18.99
C GLU A 153 -7.97 7.13 18.86
N TYR A 154 -8.38 6.67 17.66
CA TYR A 154 -8.65 5.27 17.39
C TYR A 154 -7.42 4.50 16.92
N LEU A 155 -6.30 5.20 16.72
CA LEU A 155 -5.05 4.62 16.25
C LEU A 155 -3.97 4.56 17.33
N GLU A 156 -4.20 5.13 18.51
CA GLU A 156 -3.24 5.16 19.62
C GLU A 156 -2.83 3.76 20.11
N GLU A 157 -3.72 2.76 19.99
CA GLU A 157 -3.44 1.37 20.39
C GLU A 157 -2.49 0.63 19.42
N TYR A 158 -2.29 1.16 18.21
CA TYR A 158 -1.47 0.52 17.18
C TYR A 158 -0.09 1.15 17.10
N LEU A 159 0.93 0.31 17.05
CA LEU A 159 2.31 0.74 16.94
C LEU A 159 2.54 1.40 15.57
N GLU A 160 3.15 2.59 15.58
CA GLU A 160 3.57 3.27 14.38
C GLU A 160 4.90 2.71 13.86
N ARG A 161 4.94 2.38 12.57
CA ARG A 161 6.15 1.94 11.87
C ARG A 161 6.50 2.96 10.80
N SER A 162 7.62 3.63 10.96
CA SER A 162 8.15 4.60 10.02
C SER A 162 8.93 3.93 8.90
N ILE A 163 8.69 4.36 7.67
CA ILE A 163 9.30 3.83 6.45
C ILE A 163 9.95 4.98 5.72
N THR A 164 11.21 4.80 5.32
CA THR A 164 11.98 5.77 4.54
C THR A 164 12.51 5.09 3.29
N MET A 165 12.21 5.65 2.12
CA MET A 165 12.71 5.18 0.83
C MET A 165 13.58 6.28 0.22
N MET A 166 14.89 6.20 0.44
CA MET A 166 15.85 7.18 -0.05
C MET A 166 15.93 7.14 -1.57
N GLU A 167 16.01 5.93 -2.13
CA GLU A 167 16.14 5.74 -3.59
C GLU A 167 14.82 5.37 -4.27
N GLY A 168 13.72 5.29 -3.51
CA GLY A 168 12.42 4.81 -3.98
C GLY A 168 12.27 3.31 -3.80
N GLY A 169 11.09 2.77 -4.11
CA GLY A 169 10.81 1.37 -3.84
C GLY A 169 9.34 1.05 -3.88
N VAL A 170 8.95 0.01 -3.16
CA VAL A 170 7.55 -0.42 -3.07
C VAL A 170 7.09 -0.47 -1.62
N LEU A 171 5.84 -0.05 -1.42
CA LEU A 171 5.06 -0.33 -0.23
C LEU A 171 3.77 -1.02 -0.66
N LEU A 172 3.53 -2.21 -0.13
CA LEU A 172 2.29 -2.97 -0.26
C LEU A 172 1.49 -2.78 1.02
N VAL A 173 0.23 -2.36 0.93
CA VAL A 173 -0.65 -2.18 2.09
C VAL A 173 -1.96 -2.93 1.91
N HIS A 174 -2.46 -3.49 3.01
CA HIS A 174 -3.83 -3.95 3.10
C HIS A 174 -4.77 -2.73 3.03
N PRO A 175 -5.88 -2.76 2.28
CA PRO A 175 -6.73 -1.58 2.06
C PRO A 175 -7.32 -0.96 3.34
N VAL A 176 -7.45 -1.74 4.40
CA VAL A 176 -8.00 -1.31 5.70
C VAL A 176 -6.94 -0.70 6.63
N LEU A 177 -5.65 -0.93 6.35
CA LEU A 177 -4.54 -0.47 7.17
C LEU A 177 -4.55 1.06 7.25
N GLY A 178 -4.43 1.58 8.46
CA GLY A 178 -4.13 3.00 8.68
C GLY A 178 -2.69 3.30 8.28
N HIS A 179 -2.52 4.13 7.26
CA HIS A 179 -1.21 4.56 6.79
C HIS A 179 -1.26 6.02 6.32
N ARG A 180 -0.10 6.64 6.15
CA ARG A 180 0.02 7.96 5.55
C ARG A 180 1.33 8.11 4.79
N THR A 181 1.36 9.10 3.91
CA THR A 181 2.56 9.54 3.21
C THR A 181 2.94 10.92 3.75
N GLU A 182 4.07 11.02 4.44
CA GLU A 182 4.56 12.29 4.99
C GLU A 182 5.27 13.13 3.94
N THR A 183 6.10 12.49 3.10
CA THR A 183 6.88 13.16 2.06
C THR A 183 6.99 12.30 0.80
N GLY A 184 7.36 12.95 -0.31
CA GLY A 184 7.65 12.28 -1.57
C GLY A 184 6.43 12.19 -2.49
N ARG A 185 6.53 11.27 -3.45
CA ARG A 185 5.55 11.05 -4.52
C ARG A 185 5.44 9.58 -4.81
N SER A 186 4.25 9.15 -5.21
CA SER A 186 4.02 7.75 -5.50
C SER A 186 3.02 7.57 -6.63
N ILE A 187 3.07 6.40 -7.25
CA ILE A 187 2.00 5.94 -8.13
C ILE A 187 1.34 4.77 -7.42
N ILE A 188 0.06 4.92 -7.13
CA ILE A 188 -0.73 3.86 -6.55
C ILE A 188 -1.26 3.00 -7.66
N LEU A 189 -1.07 1.69 -7.48
CA LEU A 189 -1.53 0.64 -8.35
C LEU A 189 -2.40 -0.28 -7.50
N ASP A 190 -3.69 -0.37 -7.82
CA ASP A 190 -4.54 -1.45 -7.27
C ASP A 190 -3.97 -2.74 -7.79
N ALA A 191 -3.38 -3.51 -6.92
CA ALA A 191 -2.90 -4.81 -7.29
C ALA A 191 -2.88 -5.55 -5.98
N TRP A 192 -3.71 -6.55 -5.72
CA TRP A 192 -4.51 -7.35 -6.63
C TRP A 192 -5.69 -7.91 -5.87
N THR A 193 -6.82 -8.14 -6.55
CA THR A 193 -8.02 -8.70 -5.94
C THR A 193 -8.11 -10.21 -6.19
N THR A 194 -8.86 -10.96 -5.38
CA THR A 194 -9.46 -12.22 -5.87
C THR A 194 -10.83 -11.90 -6.51
N GLN A 195 -11.28 -12.69 -7.49
CA GLN A 195 -12.57 -12.52 -8.18
C GLN A 195 -13.73 -12.20 -7.23
N ALA A 196 -13.77 -12.84 -6.05
CA ALA A 196 -14.79 -12.64 -5.02
C ALA A 196 -14.85 -11.21 -4.44
N ALA A 197 -13.74 -10.46 -4.45
CA ALA A 197 -13.68 -9.07 -3.96
C ALA A 197 -14.12 -8.04 -5.03
N ARG A 198 -13.92 -8.34 -6.32
CA ARG A 198 -14.37 -7.46 -7.43
C ARG A 198 -15.88 -7.29 -7.47
N ASP A 199 -16.62 -8.38 -7.27
CA ASP A 199 -18.07 -8.39 -7.32
C ASP A 199 -18.71 -7.53 -6.21
N GLN A 200 -17.96 -7.24 -5.14
CA GLN A 200 -18.41 -6.37 -4.03
C GLN A 200 -18.03 -4.89 -4.24
N LEU A 201 -16.89 -4.62 -4.87
CA LEU A 201 -16.45 -3.26 -5.22
C LEU A 201 -17.26 -2.65 -6.39
N SER A 202 -17.72 -3.48 -7.33
CA SER A 202 -18.52 -3.02 -8.48
C SER A 202 -19.94 -2.56 -8.11
N VAL A 203 -20.47 -2.92 -6.94
CA VAL A 203 -21.83 -2.56 -6.52
C VAL A 203 -21.92 -1.11 -6.01
N LYS A 204 -20.78 -0.45 -5.72
CA LYS A 204 -20.76 0.90 -5.10
C LYS A 204 -20.50 2.08 -6.06
N ASN A 205 -20.42 1.86 -7.38
CA ASN A 205 -20.34 2.93 -8.37
C ASN A 205 -21.39 2.76 -9.49
N PRO A 206 -22.62 3.29 -9.33
CA PRO A 206 -23.51 3.43 -10.47
C PRO A 206 -22.97 4.53 -11.37
N THR A 207 -22.63 4.14 -12.60
CA THR A 207 -22.33 4.97 -13.74
C THR A 207 -23.32 6.14 -13.84
N LYS A 208 -22.89 7.37 -13.54
CA LYS A 208 -23.58 8.57 -14.05
C LYS A 208 -23.05 8.85 -15.46
N HIS A 209 -23.62 8.16 -16.44
CA HIS A 209 -23.65 8.65 -17.81
C HIS A 209 -25.08 9.10 -18.13
N SER A 210 -25.33 10.39 -17.99
CA SER A 210 -26.27 11.12 -18.87
C SER A 210 -25.91 12.60 -18.81
N ALA A 211 -24.91 13.01 -19.60
CA ALA A 211 -24.87 14.37 -20.08
C ALA A 211 -25.83 14.42 -21.27
N SER A 212 -27.04 14.92 -21.04
CA SER A 212 -27.93 15.35 -22.12
C SER A 212 -27.38 16.66 -22.67
N ILE A 213 -26.83 16.61 -23.88
CA ILE A 213 -26.56 17.78 -24.71
C ILE A 213 -27.72 17.92 -25.70
N GLU A 214 -28.42 19.06 -25.60
CA GLU A 214 -29.11 19.88 -26.62
C GLU A 214 -29.85 19.17 -27.78
N LYS A 215 -31.09 19.53 -28.16
CA LYS A 215 -31.76 20.83 -28.26
C LYS A 215 -33.28 20.67 -28.08
#